data_AF-A0A0D3V941-F1
#
_entry.id   AF-A0A0D3V941-F1
#
_cell.length_a   1.000
_cell.length_b   1.000
_cell.length_c   1.000
_cell.angle_alpha   90.00
_cell.angle_beta   90.00
_cell.angle_gamma   90.00
#
_symmetry.space_group_name_H-M   'P 1'
#
loop_
_entity.id
_entity.type
_entity.pdbx_description
1 polymer ?
#
loop_
_entity_poly.entity_id
_entity_poly.type
_entity_poly.pdbx_seq_one_letter_code
_entity_poly.pdbx_strand_id
1 'polypeptide(L)'
;MTRNIQTVPYGYVPPIEKRKGTLVFYDSFEHTTDDELEAALQTTMKHSFTKLVLYPLHEETLRRMSPQDEVSALYKREKRLNLWTSGLDHSVVVMEGWESKRKKYTPIESALRHLTHMYPAPHFLYLTPEMANLFASFTSFEEWIVKIRLILSSEPVTLHPKLEKYNHRWKTIHSMDDAE
;
A
#
# COMPACT_ATOMS: atom_id res chain seq x y z
N MET A 1 34.83 35.46 31.03
CA MET A 1 33.55 34.85 30.59
C MET A 1 33.74 34.40 29.14
N THR A 2 34.04 33.12 28.96
CA THR A 2 34.44 32.54 27.68
C THR A 2 33.22 32.26 26.82
N ARG A 3 33.03 33.03 25.73
CA ARG A 3 32.02 32.75 24.70
C ARG A 3 32.51 31.56 23.88
N ASN A 4 31.89 30.41 24.10
CA ASN A 4 32.13 29.20 23.33
C ASN A 4 31.47 29.38 21.95
N ILE A 5 32.27 29.78 20.96
CA ILE A 5 31.83 29.91 19.57
C ILE A 5 31.89 28.50 18.97
N GLN A 6 30.73 27.86 18.82
CA GLN A 6 30.59 26.57 18.15
C GLN A 6 30.75 26.78 16.64
N THR A 7 31.95 26.50 16.13
CA THR A 7 32.26 26.54 14.70
C THR A 7 31.67 25.29 14.05
N VAL A 8 30.55 25.43 13.34
CA VAL A 8 30.02 24.36 12.48
C VAL A 8 30.78 24.36 11.14
N PRO A 9 31.32 23.22 10.67
CA PRO A 9 31.98 23.15 9.37
C PRO A 9 30.97 23.21 8.22
N TYR A 10 31.36 23.93 7.16
CA TYR A 10 30.61 24.11 5.91
C TYR A 10 30.44 22.75 5.21
N GLY A 11 29.20 22.24 5.16
CA GLY A 11 28.88 20.95 4.53
C GLY A 11 27.92 20.03 5.29
N TYR A 12 27.31 20.46 6.39
CA TYR A 12 26.27 19.67 7.06
C TYR A 12 24.98 19.67 6.23
N VAL A 13 24.82 18.67 5.36
CA VAL A 13 23.53 18.30 4.79
C VAL A 13 22.83 17.48 5.88
N PRO A 14 21.72 17.93 6.49
CA PRO A 14 20.98 17.09 7.41
C PRO A 14 20.63 15.78 6.68
N PRO A 15 20.71 14.60 7.34
CA PRO A 15 20.27 13.36 6.72
C PRO A 15 18.84 13.59 6.27
N ILE A 16 18.65 13.61 4.96
CA ILE A 16 17.31 13.76 4.40
C ILE A 16 16.65 12.43 4.76
N GLU A 17 15.93 12.40 5.89
CA GLU A 17 14.94 11.37 6.17
C GLU A 17 13.90 11.51 5.05
N LYS A 18 14.22 10.96 3.88
CA LYS A 18 13.38 10.99 2.69
C LYS A 18 12.21 10.08 3.02
N ARG A 19 11.20 10.63 3.69
CA ARG A 19 9.96 9.92 3.94
C ARG A 19 9.50 9.35 2.60
N LYS A 20 9.39 8.03 2.51
CA LYS A 20 9.15 7.32 1.25
C LYS A 20 7.67 7.44 0.87
N GLY A 21 7.15 8.63 0.57
CA GLY A 21 5.82 8.81 0.01
C GLY A 21 4.68 8.11 0.78
N THR A 22 3.70 7.54 0.07
CA THR A 22 2.49 6.92 0.62
C THR A 22 2.43 5.43 0.27
N LEU A 23 2.21 4.57 1.28
CA LEU A 23 1.95 3.15 1.11
C LEU A 23 0.45 2.89 1.16
N VAL A 24 -0.11 2.28 0.12
CA VAL A 24 -1.53 1.92 0.06
C VAL A 24 -1.65 0.41 0.09
N PHE A 25 -2.26 -0.14 1.14
CA PHE A 25 -2.62 -1.55 1.20
C PHE A 25 -3.97 -1.76 0.52
N TYR A 26 -3.92 -2.32 -0.68
CA TYR A 26 -5.08 -2.53 -1.54
C TYR A 26 -5.46 -4.01 -1.54
N ASP A 27 -6.50 -4.37 -0.79
CA ASP A 27 -6.92 -5.76 -0.64
C ASP A 27 -8.40 -5.88 -0.21
N SER A 28 -8.94 -7.08 -0.28
CA SER A 28 -10.24 -7.43 0.27
C SER A 28 -10.30 -7.29 1.79
N PHE A 29 -9.21 -7.57 2.51
CA PHE A 29 -9.21 -7.72 3.97
C PHE A 29 -10.20 -8.76 4.51
N GLU A 30 -10.59 -9.75 3.69
CA GLU A 30 -11.42 -10.87 4.16
C GLU A 30 -10.59 -11.87 4.96
N HIS A 31 -9.51 -12.35 4.34
CA HIS A 31 -8.60 -13.34 4.93
C HIS A 31 -7.37 -12.72 5.60
N THR A 32 -7.21 -11.41 5.52
CA THR A 32 -6.05 -10.72 6.08
C THR A 32 -6.05 -10.78 7.60
N THR A 33 -5.00 -11.34 8.17
CA THR A 33 -4.84 -11.46 9.64
C THR A 33 -4.32 -10.15 10.25
N ASP A 34 -4.45 -10.02 11.56
CA ASP A 34 -3.92 -8.87 12.28
C ASP A 34 -2.37 -8.83 12.20
N ASP A 35 -1.71 -9.99 12.11
CA ASP A 35 -0.26 -10.10 11.86
C ASP A 35 0.14 -9.52 10.49
N GLU A 36 -0.66 -9.71 9.44
CA GLU A 36 -0.38 -9.13 8.11
C GLU A 36 -0.59 -7.61 8.10
N LEU A 37 -1.59 -7.12 8.84
CA LEU A 37 -1.79 -5.69 9.04
C LEU A 37 -0.63 -5.07 9.82
N GLU A 38 -0.15 -5.76 10.86
CA GLU A 38 1.02 -5.35 11.62
C GLU A 38 2.29 -5.38 10.75
N ALA A 39 2.48 -6.41 9.92
CA ALA A 39 3.61 -6.47 8.98
C ALA A 39 3.60 -5.28 7.99
N ALA A 40 2.43 -4.90 7.47
CA ALA A 40 2.30 -3.71 6.62
C ALA A 40 2.60 -2.41 7.38
N LEU A 41 2.19 -2.32 8.65
CA LEU A 41 2.51 -1.19 9.51
C LEU A 41 4.02 -1.11 9.82
N GLN A 42 4.64 -2.23 10.18
CA GLN A 42 6.08 -2.33 10.42
C GLN A 42 6.86 -1.95 9.16
N THR A 43 6.43 -2.41 7.98
CA THR A 43 6.99 -2.00 6.68
C THR A 43 6.89 -0.49 6.48
N THR A 44 5.74 0.10 6.85
CA THR A 44 5.51 1.55 6.80
C THR A 44 6.53 2.29 7.66
N MET A 45 6.73 1.86 8.90
CA MET A 45 7.65 2.50 9.85
C MET A 45 9.12 2.27 9.46
N LYS A 46 9.51 1.02 9.19
CA LYS A 46 10.88 0.61 8.86
C LYS A 46 11.41 1.35 7.63
N HIS A 47 10.59 1.51 6.60
CA HIS A 47 10.99 2.22 5.38
C HIS A 47 10.62 3.70 5.38
N SER A 48 10.20 4.24 6.53
CA SER A 48 9.86 5.66 6.72
C SER A 48 8.82 6.17 5.73
N PHE A 49 7.80 5.36 5.42
CA PHE A 49 6.65 5.82 4.66
C PHE A 49 5.90 6.91 5.45
N THR A 50 5.31 7.87 4.76
CA THR A 50 4.62 8.99 5.42
C THR A 50 3.28 8.52 6.00
N LYS A 51 2.58 7.65 5.27
CA LYS A 51 1.27 7.12 5.63
C LYS A 51 1.08 5.71 5.09
N LEU A 52 0.37 4.90 5.86
CA LEU A 52 -0.26 3.65 5.46
C LEU A 52 -1.75 3.92 5.22
N VAL A 53 -2.20 3.67 3.99
CA VAL A 53 -3.60 3.83 3.60
C VAL A 53 -4.19 2.44 3.38
N LEU A 54 -5.10 2.02 4.25
CA LEU A 54 -5.85 0.78 4.07
C LEU A 54 -7.02 1.04 3.12
N TYR A 55 -7.05 0.34 1.99
CA TYR A 55 -8.06 0.50 0.96
C TYR A 55 -8.87 -0.81 0.79
N PRO A 56 -9.93 -1.01 1.60
CA PRO A 56 -10.74 -2.22 1.54
C PRO A 56 -11.68 -2.24 0.33
N LEU A 57 -11.62 -3.33 -0.44
CA LEU A 57 -12.37 -3.44 -1.69
C LEU A 57 -13.85 -3.77 -1.50
N HIS A 58 -14.72 -3.13 -2.30
CA HIS A 58 -16.14 -3.45 -2.29
C HIS A 58 -16.40 -4.88 -2.79
N GLU A 59 -17.43 -5.54 -2.24
CA GLU A 59 -17.83 -6.89 -2.63
C GLU A 59 -18.15 -7.02 -4.12
N GLU A 60 -18.80 -6.01 -4.72
CA GLU A 60 -19.06 -5.99 -6.16
C GLU A 60 -17.79 -5.88 -7.00
N THR A 61 -16.78 -5.15 -6.50
CA THR A 61 -15.47 -5.03 -7.15
C THR A 61 -14.76 -6.38 -7.12
N LEU A 62 -14.75 -7.03 -5.94
CA LEU A 62 -14.17 -8.35 -5.77
C LEU A 62 -14.88 -9.41 -6.60
N ARG A 63 -16.23 -9.44 -6.62
CA ARG A 63 -17.00 -10.40 -7.43
C ARG A 63 -16.72 -10.30 -8.92
N ARG A 64 -16.34 -9.12 -9.42
CA ARG A 64 -15.94 -8.90 -10.82
C ARG A 64 -14.49 -9.31 -11.09
N MET A 65 -13.64 -9.18 -10.08
CA MET A 65 -12.22 -9.49 -10.14
C MET A 65 -11.98 -11.00 -9.94
N SER A 66 -12.42 -11.53 -8.81
CA SER A 66 -12.37 -12.93 -8.42
C SER A 66 -13.79 -13.40 -8.09
N PRO A 67 -14.54 -13.94 -9.06
CA PRO A 67 -15.92 -14.40 -8.85
C PRO A 67 -16.04 -15.62 -7.92
N GLN A 68 -14.92 -16.23 -7.53
CA GLN A 68 -14.86 -17.42 -6.68
C GLN A 68 -14.71 -17.10 -5.19
N ASP A 69 -14.36 -15.86 -4.83
CA ASP A 69 -14.20 -15.44 -3.44
C ASP A 69 -15.55 -15.06 -2.83
N GLU A 70 -15.96 -15.78 -1.79
CA GLU A 70 -17.06 -15.37 -0.92
C GLU A 70 -16.53 -14.34 0.09
N VAL A 71 -16.95 -13.09 -0.08
CA VAL A 71 -16.45 -11.97 0.72
C VAL A 71 -17.55 -11.43 1.61
N SER A 72 -17.23 -11.14 2.86
CA SER A 72 -18.15 -10.46 3.77
C SER A 72 -18.48 -9.05 3.28
N ALA A 73 -19.64 -8.54 3.71
CA ALA A 73 -20.07 -7.18 3.40
C ALA A 73 -19.01 -6.15 3.84
N LEU A 74 -18.75 -5.15 3.01
CA LEU A 74 -17.67 -4.16 3.20
C LEU A 74 -17.69 -3.52 4.60
N TYR A 75 -18.87 -3.15 5.10
CA TYR A 75 -19.00 -2.52 6.41
C TYR A 75 -18.49 -3.38 7.58
N LYS A 76 -18.57 -4.72 7.48
CA LYS A 76 -18.05 -5.63 8.53
C LYS A 76 -16.54 -5.59 8.57
N ARG A 77 -15.92 -5.61 7.38
CA ARG A 77 -14.47 -5.52 7.22
C ARG A 77 -13.95 -4.15 7.64
N GLU A 78 -14.59 -3.07 7.22
CA GLU A 78 -14.27 -1.72 7.68
C GLU A 78 -14.40 -1.60 9.21
N LYS A 79 -15.43 -2.19 9.82
CA LYS A 79 -15.57 -2.19 11.28
C LYS A 79 -14.38 -2.89 11.95
N ARG A 80 -13.93 -4.03 11.43
CA ARG A 80 -12.74 -4.75 11.92
C ARG A 80 -11.48 -3.90 11.78
N LEU A 81 -11.25 -3.30 10.61
CA LEU A 81 -10.10 -2.43 10.36
C LEU A 81 -10.12 -1.17 11.23
N ASN A 82 -11.30 -0.57 11.45
CA ASN A 82 -11.45 0.55 12.38
C ASN A 82 -11.11 0.16 13.82
N LEU A 83 -11.55 -1.01 14.28
CA LEU A 83 -11.20 -1.51 15.61
C LEU A 83 -9.69 -1.72 15.76
N TRP A 84 -9.04 -2.30 14.75
CA TRP A 84 -7.59 -2.48 14.72
C TRP A 84 -6.86 -1.13 14.70
N THR A 85 -7.27 -0.20 13.85
CA THR A 85 -6.66 1.15 13.77
C THR A 85 -6.94 2.04 14.97
N SER A 86 -7.95 1.76 15.79
CA SER A 86 -8.30 2.59 16.96
C SER A 86 -7.20 2.62 18.03
N GLY A 87 -6.33 1.61 18.05
CA GLY A 87 -5.16 1.56 18.94
C GLY A 87 -3.89 2.17 18.35
N LEU A 88 -3.94 2.66 17.11
CA LEU A 88 -2.79 3.12 16.35
C LEU A 88 -2.79 4.63 16.16
N ASP A 89 -1.61 5.18 15.84
CA ASP A 89 -1.49 6.58 15.52
C ASP A 89 -2.12 6.88 14.14
N HIS A 90 -3.26 7.58 14.15
CA HIS A 90 -4.01 7.97 12.95
C HIS A 90 -3.27 8.95 12.04
N SER A 91 -2.14 9.54 12.47
CA SER A 91 -1.30 10.33 11.57
C SER A 91 -0.52 9.45 10.60
N VAL A 92 -0.21 8.21 11.02
CA VAL A 92 0.50 7.19 10.24
C VAL A 92 -0.48 6.29 9.49
N VAL A 93 -1.57 5.83 10.09
CA VAL A 93 -2.51 4.88 9.48
C VAL A 93 -3.86 5.53 9.20
N VAL A 94 -4.34 5.42 7.96
CA VAL A 94 -5.62 5.93 7.51
C VAL A 94 -6.39 4.84 6.79
N MET A 95 -7.68 4.70 7.07
CA MET A 95 -8.57 3.84 6.31
C MET A 95 -9.31 4.67 5.26
N GLU A 96 -9.29 4.24 4.00
CA GLU A 96 -9.91 4.94 2.89
C GLU A 96 -11.31 4.37 2.57
N GLY A 97 -12.35 5.10 2.96
CA GLY A 97 -13.76 4.69 2.78
C GLY A 97 -14.41 5.13 1.46
N TRP A 98 -13.63 5.32 0.39
CA TRP A 98 -14.15 5.84 -0.88
C TRP A 98 -15.13 4.88 -1.56
N GLU A 99 -14.85 3.58 -1.55
CA GLU A 99 -15.73 2.57 -2.15
C GLU A 99 -17.07 2.44 -1.41
N SER A 100 -17.06 2.52 -0.07
CA SER A 100 -18.27 2.47 0.76
C SER A 100 -19.28 3.57 0.41
N LYS A 101 -18.80 4.73 -0.05
CA LYS A 101 -19.66 5.84 -0.48
C LYS A 101 -20.30 5.60 -1.84
N ARG A 102 -19.66 4.85 -2.74
CA ARG A 102 -20.18 4.59 -4.10
C ARG A 102 -21.21 3.48 -4.16
N LYS A 103 -21.12 2.46 -3.27
CA LYS A 103 -22.03 1.28 -3.23
C LYS A 103 -22.19 0.59 -4.60
N LYS A 104 -21.16 0.65 -5.43
CA LYS A 104 -21.12 0.15 -6.81
C LYS A 104 -19.72 -0.33 -7.13
N TYR A 105 -19.60 -1.18 -8.15
CA TYR A 105 -18.33 -1.55 -8.77
C TYR A 105 -17.42 -0.33 -9.02
N THR A 106 -16.19 -0.43 -8.52
CA THR A 106 -15.14 0.57 -8.74
C THR A 106 -14.01 -0.06 -9.56
N PRO A 107 -13.79 0.38 -10.81
CA PRO A 107 -12.63 -0.06 -11.57
C PRO A 107 -11.34 0.30 -10.83
N ILE A 108 -10.35 -0.61 -10.84
CA ILE A 108 -9.05 -0.39 -10.19
C ILE A 108 -8.37 0.91 -10.63
N GLU A 109 -8.49 1.28 -11.91
CA GLU A 109 -7.99 2.55 -12.43
C GLU A 109 -8.61 3.76 -11.73
N SER A 110 -9.91 3.70 -11.43
CA SER A 110 -10.61 4.80 -10.74
C SER A 110 -10.16 4.90 -9.29
N ALA A 111 -9.95 3.76 -8.62
CA ALA A 111 -9.37 3.69 -7.28
C ALA A 111 -7.96 4.29 -7.25
N LEU A 112 -7.07 3.86 -8.16
CA LEU A 112 -5.70 4.38 -8.24
C LEU A 112 -5.66 5.88 -8.59
N ARG A 113 -6.53 6.34 -9.48
CA ARG A 113 -6.65 7.78 -9.80
C ARG A 113 -7.10 8.59 -8.59
N HIS A 114 -8.05 8.07 -7.82
CA HIS A 114 -8.46 8.70 -6.57
C HIS A 114 -7.31 8.76 -5.56
N LEU A 115 -6.63 7.64 -5.31
CA LEU A 115 -5.50 7.53 -4.39
C LEU A 115 -4.36 8.46 -4.76
N THR A 116 -3.98 8.51 -6.04
CA THR A 116 -2.90 9.38 -6.52
C THR A 116 -3.23 10.87 -6.48
N HIS A 117 -4.52 11.22 -6.50
CA HIS A 117 -4.97 12.60 -6.33
C HIS A 117 -5.07 12.99 -4.84
N MET A 118 -5.47 12.06 -3.97
CA MET A 118 -5.66 12.31 -2.54
C MET A 118 -4.33 12.36 -1.78
N TYR A 119 -3.37 11.52 -2.16
CA TYR A 119 -2.12 11.35 -1.42
C TYR A 119 -0.90 11.84 -2.21
N PRO A 120 0.12 12.38 -1.53
CA PRO A 120 1.34 12.83 -2.18
C PRO A 120 2.17 11.66 -2.72
N ALA A 121 2.78 11.87 -3.88
CA ALA A 121 3.78 10.98 -4.46
C ALA A 121 5.07 10.98 -3.63
N PRO A 122 5.91 9.92 -3.71
CA PRO A 122 5.75 8.69 -4.49
C PRO A 122 4.69 7.73 -3.93
N HIS A 123 3.97 7.04 -4.81
CA HIS A 123 2.91 6.09 -4.44
C HIS A 123 3.40 4.64 -4.51
N PHE A 124 3.14 3.90 -3.44
CA PHE A 124 3.46 2.49 -3.32
C PHE A 124 2.18 1.72 -3.05
N LEU A 125 1.99 0.61 -3.75
CA LEU A 125 0.82 -0.23 -3.64
C LEU A 125 1.26 -1.56 -3.05
N TYR A 126 0.82 -1.82 -1.82
CA TYR A 126 1.01 -3.07 -1.12
C TYR A 126 -0.12 -4.02 -1.49
N LEU A 127 0.24 -5.19 -2.00
CA LEU A 127 -0.69 -6.20 -2.50
C LEU A 127 -0.29 -7.60 -2.01
N THR A 128 -1.28 -8.48 -1.85
CA THR A 128 -1.00 -9.92 -1.81
C THR A 128 -0.59 -10.41 -3.20
N PRO A 129 0.17 -11.52 -3.30
CA PRO A 129 0.59 -12.06 -4.59
C PRO A 129 -0.60 -12.42 -5.50
N GLU A 130 -1.69 -12.92 -4.94
CA GLU A 130 -2.93 -13.19 -5.69
C GLU A 130 -3.51 -11.91 -6.28
N MET A 131 -3.59 -10.85 -5.47
CA MET A 131 -4.11 -9.57 -5.90
C MET A 131 -3.20 -8.88 -6.93
N ALA A 132 -1.89 -9.06 -6.82
CA ALA A 132 -0.94 -8.56 -7.80
C ALA A 132 -1.09 -9.25 -9.15
N ASN A 133 -1.23 -10.58 -9.16
CA ASN A 133 -1.49 -11.33 -10.40
C ASN A 133 -2.81 -10.92 -11.04
N LEU A 134 -3.84 -10.75 -10.23
CA LEU A 134 -5.12 -10.26 -10.67
C LEU A 134 -4.99 -8.85 -11.28
N PHE A 135 -4.29 -7.94 -10.60
CA PHE A 135 -4.02 -6.60 -11.12
C PHE A 135 -3.29 -6.64 -12.47
N ALA A 136 -2.31 -7.54 -12.61
CA ALA A 136 -1.54 -7.71 -13.83
C ALA A 136 -2.37 -8.21 -15.02
N SER A 137 -3.48 -8.92 -14.76
CA SER A 137 -4.40 -9.36 -15.82
C SER A 137 -5.10 -8.18 -16.53
N PHE A 138 -5.27 -7.05 -15.85
CA PHE A 138 -5.95 -5.88 -16.42
C PHE A 138 -5.12 -5.16 -17.50
N THR A 139 -5.81 -4.51 -18.42
CA THR A 139 -5.19 -3.66 -19.46
C THR A 139 -4.55 -2.40 -18.87
N SER A 140 -5.16 -1.80 -17.85
CA SER A 140 -4.64 -0.59 -17.20
C SER A 140 -3.34 -0.85 -16.42
N PHE A 141 -2.94 -2.11 -16.18
CA PHE A 141 -1.74 -2.45 -15.41
C PHE A 141 -0.48 -1.76 -15.93
N GLU A 142 -0.22 -1.82 -17.23
CA GLU A 142 1.01 -1.28 -17.83
C GLU A 142 1.10 0.24 -17.70
N GLU A 143 -0.05 0.94 -17.70
CA GLU A 143 -0.09 2.39 -17.50
C GLU A 143 0.20 2.77 -16.03
N TRP A 144 -0.25 1.93 -15.09
CA TRP A 144 -0.10 2.21 -13.66
C TRP A 144 1.26 1.78 -13.12
N ILE A 145 1.77 0.60 -13.49
CA ILE A 145 3.05 0.05 -12.98
C ILE A 145 4.26 0.95 -13.26
N VAL A 146 4.17 1.85 -14.24
CA VAL A 146 5.20 2.86 -14.51
C VAL A 146 5.10 4.08 -13.58
N LYS A 147 3.91 4.38 -13.05
CA LYS A 147 3.59 5.51 -12.16
C LYS A 147 3.71 5.13 -10.67
N ILE A 148 3.33 3.91 -10.31
CA ILE A 148 3.35 3.40 -8.94
C ILE A 148 4.41 2.30 -8.79
N ARG A 149 4.87 2.06 -7.56
CA ARG A 149 5.71 0.89 -7.23
C ARG A 149 4.87 -0.13 -6.49
N LEU A 150 5.05 -1.41 -6.78
CA LEU A 150 4.34 -2.46 -6.04
C LEU A 150 5.23 -3.05 -4.96
N ILE A 151 4.60 -3.40 -3.84
CA ILE A 151 5.21 -4.15 -2.75
C ILE A 151 4.31 -5.36 -2.52
N LEU A 152 4.88 -6.55 -2.60
CA LEU A 152 4.14 -7.80 -2.42
C LEU A 152 4.39 -8.34 -1.03
N SER A 153 3.33 -8.86 -0.38
CA SER A 153 3.45 -9.49 0.93
C SER A 153 4.40 -10.68 0.94
N SER A 154 4.37 -11.48 -0.12
CA SER A 154 5.23 -12.65 -0.33
C SER A 154 5.52 -12.87 -1.81
N GLU A 155 6.44 -13.79 -2.10
CA GLU A 155 6.71 -14.18 -3.49
C GLU A 155 5.51 -14.93 -4.08
N PRO A 156 5.00 -14.50 -5.25
CA PRO A 156 3.91 -15.20 -5.92
C PRO A 156 4.37 -16.57 -6.41
N VAL A 157 3.61 -17.62 -6.07
CA VAL A 157 3.84 -19.00 -6.56
C VAL A 157 3.73 -19.07 -8.08
N THR A 158 2.78 -18.33 -8.65
CA THR A 158 2.59 -18.19 -10.09
C THR A 158 2.78 -16.74 -10.47
N LEU A 159 3.77 -16.42 -11.29
CA LEU A 159 4.00 -15.07 -11.79
C LEU A 159 3.27 -14.84 -13.10
N HIS A 160 2.40 -13.83 -13.13
CA HIS A 160 1.81 -13.37 -14.39
C HIS A 160 2.92 -12.80 -15.31
N PRO A 161 2.93 -13.08 -16.63
CA PRO A 161 4.00 -12.64 -17.54
C PRO A 161 4.18 -11.11 -17.57
N LYS A 162 3.10 -10.34 -17.35
CA LYS A 162 3.20 -8.89 -17.17
C LYS A 162 3.90 -8.49 -15.87
N LEU A 163 3.72 -9.20 -14.75
CA LEU A 163 4.49 -8.92 -13.54
C LEU A 163 5.96 -9.23 -13.77
N GLU A 164 6.27 -10.36 -14.39
CA GLU A 164 7.64 -10.76 -14.70
C GLU A 164 8.34 -9.71 -15.58
N LYS A 165 7.67 -9.22 -16.63
CA LYS A 165 8.16 -8.13 -17.50
C LYS A 165 8.53 -6.86 -16.72
N TYR A 166 7.80 -6.54 -15.66
CA TYR A 166 8.03 -5.37 -14.81
C TYR A 166 8.64 -5.72 -13.44
N ASN A 167 9.44 -6.80 -13.34
CA ASN A 167 10.10 -7.21 -12.09
C ASN A 167 10.86 -6.09 -11.37
N HIS A 168 11.47 -5.18 -12.12
CA HIS A 168 12.21 -4.04 -11.56
C HIS A 168 11.33 -2.97 -10.88
N ARG A 169 10.00 -3.04 -11.04
CA ARG A 169 9.02 -2.10 -10.47
C ARG A 169 8.25 -2.64 -9.27
N TRP A 170 8.45 -3.92 -8.94
CA TRP A 170 7.87 -4.52 -7.76
C TRP A 170 8.92 -5.21 -6.92
N LYS A 171 8.67 -5.29 -5.62
CA LYS A 171 9.53 -6.01 -4.68
C LYS A 171 8.66 -6.78 -3.71
N THR A 172 9.20 -7.82 -3.10
CA THR A 172 8.62 -8.43 -1.92
C THR A 172 9.10 -7.71 -0.67
N ILE A 173 8.34 -7.79 0.43
CA ILE A 173 8.79 -7.26 1.73
C ILE A 173 10.13 -7.86 2.11
N HIS A 174 10.27 -9.18 1.99
CA HIS A 174 11.52 -9.87 2.29
C HIS A 174 12.72 -9.30 1.52
N SER A 175 12.56 -9.01 0.22
CA SER A 175 13.62 -8.38 -0.58
C SER A 175 13.91 -6.92 -0.20
N MET A 176 12.98 -6.25 0.49
CA MET A 176 13.21 -4.92 1.06
C MET A 176 13.99 -4.97 2.37
N ASP A 177 13.90 -6.07 3.13
CA ASP A 177 14.68 -6.30 4.35
C ASP A 177 16.15 -6.64 4.06
N ASP A 178 16.44 -7.38 2.99
CA ASP A 178 17.81 -7.82 2.61
C ASP A 178 18.68 -6.73 1.97
N ALA A 179 18.12 -5.56 1.65
CA ALA A 179 18.81 -4.47 0.95
C ALA A 179 19.44 -3.43 1.90
N GLU A 180 19.58 -3.74 3.20
CA GLU A 180 20.08 -2.86 4.25
C GLU A 180 21.52 -3.17 4.67
#